data_AF-A0A956YZT6-F1
#
_entry.id   AF-A0A956YZT6-F1
#
_cell.length_a   1.000
_cell.length_b   1.000
_cell.length_c   1.000
_cell.angle_alpha   90.00
_cell.angle_beta   90.00
_cell.angle_gamma   90.00
#
_symmetry.space_group_name_H-M   'P 1'
#
loop_
_entity.id
_entity.type
_entity.pdbx_description
1 polymer ?
#
loop_
_entity_poly.entity_id
_entity_poly.type
_entity_poly.pdbx_seq_one_letter_code
_entity_poly.pdbx_strand_id
1 'polypeptide(L)'
;WRMIARPLAELHAQAETWAAQVDGSVINGESTVGGGSLPGATLPTALVALDMSSPDIFTANLRSADPPLIARIQDGRVVFDPRTVLPSQADTLIDLVKRTRQSDS
;
A
#
# COMPACT_ATOMS: atom_id res chain seq x y z
N TRP A 1 -10.81 15.67 2.90
CA TRP A 1 -12.18 15.17 2.64
C TRP A 1 -12.33 14.36 1.34
N ARG A 2 -11.39 14.40 0.37
CA ARG A 2 -11.48 13.59 -0.87
C ARG A 2 -11.04 12.11 -0.76
N MET A 3 -10.09 11.77 0.12
CA MET A 3 -9.57 10.39 0.22
C MET A 3 -10.53 9.40 0.91
N ILE A 4 -11.38 9.85 1.83
CA ILE A 4 -12.31 8.99 2.59
C ILE A 4 -13.48 8.48 1.71
N ALA A 5 -13.85 9.23 0.67
CA ALA A 5 -15.04 8.95 -0.15
C ALA A 5 -14.75 8.10 -1.41
N ARG A 6 -13.53 7.58 -1.60
CA ARG A 6 -13.22 6.74 -2.77
C ARG A 6 -14.04 5.43 -2.70
N PRO A 7 -14.87 5.13 -3.72
CA PRO A 7 -15.62 3.88 -3.79
C PRO A 7 -14.69 2.66 -3.75
N LEU A 8 -15.13 1.58 -3.09
CA LEU A 8 -14.35 0.35 -2.99
C LEU A 8 -13.99 -0.23 -4.38
N ALA A 9 -14.89 -0.13 -5.35
CA ALA A 9 -14.65 -0.59 -6.72
C ALA A 9 -13.49 0.16 -7.40
N GLU A 10 -13.36 1.47 -7.18
CA GLU A 10 -12.23 2.24 -7.71
C GLU A 10 -10.92 1.87 -7.02
N LEU A 11 -10.96 1.60 -5.71
CA LEU A 11 -9.79 1.13 -4.97
C LEU A 11 -9.34 -0.24 -5.47
N HIS A 12 -10.30 -1.14 -5.76
CA HIS A 12 -10.01 -2.46 -6.30
C HIS A 12 -9.37 -2.38 -7.69
N ALA A 13 -9.96 -1.65 -8.63
CA ALA A 13 -9.40 -1.46 -9.97
C ALA A 13 -8.00 -0.82 -9.93
N GLN A 14 -7.79 0.12 -9.01
CA GLN A 14 -6.47 0.72 -8.80
C GLN A 14 -5.47 -0.28 -8.24
N ALA A 15 -5.87 -1.07 -7.24
CA ALA A 15 -5.04 -2.10 -6.63
C ALA A 15 -4.64 -3.17 -7.66
N GLU A 16 -5.56 -3.60 -8.52
CA GLU A 16 -5.28 -4.55 -9.62
C GLU A 16 -4.22 -4.00 -10.57
N THR A 17 -4.37 -2.73 -10.97
CA THR A 17 -3.41 -2.06 -11.85
C THR A 17 -2.01 -1.99 -11.25
N TRP A 18 -1.92 -1.75 -9.94
CA TRP A 18 -0.64 -1.69 -9.24
C TRP A 18 -0.05 -3.08 -9.01
N ALA A 19 -0.85 -4.03 -8.54
CA ALA A 19 -0.45 -5.41 -8.28
C ALA A 19 0.19 -6.05 -9.52
N ALA A 20 -0.40 -5.85 -10.70
CA ALA A 20 0.18 -6.32 -11.96
C ALA A 20 1.57 -5.74 -12.27
N GLN A 21 1.86 -4.52 -11.80
CA GLN A 21 3.14 -3.86 -12.05
C GLN A 21 4.22 -4.23 -11.04
N VAL A 22 3.85 -4.55 -9.81
CA VAL A 22 4.80 -4.86 -8.73
C VAL A 22 4.90 -6.34 -8.40
N ASP A 23 4.29 -7.20 -9.22
CA ASP A 23 4.19 -8.65 -9.00
C ASP A 23 3.59 -8.98 -7.63
N GLY A 24 2.43 -8.37 -7.39
CA GLY A 24 1.64 -8.52 -6.16
C GLY A 24 0.27 -9.13 -6.41
N SER A 25 -0.52 -9.22 -5.33
CA SER A 25 -1.92 -9.65 -5.37
C SER A 25 -2.83 -8.61 -4.75
N VAL A 26 -4.11 -8.63 -5.10
CA VAL A 26 -5.12 -7.78 -4.45
C VAL A 26 -5.80 -8.56 -3.33
N ILE A 27 -5.87 -7.97 -2.15
CA ILE A 27 -6.59 -8.54 -1.01
C ILE A 27 -7.58 -7.52 -0.44
N ASN A 28 -8.68 -8.02 0.14
CA ASN A 28 -9.58 -7.19 0.92
C ASN A 28 -8.88 -6.73 2.21
N GLY A 29 -9.19 -5.52 2.65
CA GLY A 29 -8.68 -5.03 3.92
C GLY A 29 -9.47 -3.85 4.45
N GLU A 30 -8.94 -3.28 5.52
CA GLU A 30 -9.54 -2.13 6.18
C GLU A 30 -8.53 -0.99 6.28
N SER A 31 -9.00 0.24 6.03
CA SER A 31 -8.28 1.48 6.31
C SER A 31 -8.84 2.12 7.57
N THR A 32 -7.97 2.49 8.51
CA THR A 32 -8.38 3.28 9.67
C THR A 32 -8.67 4.71 9.25
N VAL A 33 -9.85 5.22 9.60
CA VAL A 33 -10.23 6.62 9.39
C VAL A 33 -10.14 7.36 10.71
N GLY A 34 -9.09 8.16 10.89
CA GLY A 34 -9.00 9.10 12.00
C GLY A 34 -7.59 9.24 12.59
N GLY A 35 -7.15 10.49 12.74
CA GLY A 35 -6.08 10.88 13.65
C GLY A 35 -6.67 11.85 14.68
N GLY A 36 -7.34 11.32 15.71
CA GLY A 36 -7.99 12.12 16.77
C GLY A 36 -9.42 11.68 17.10
N SER A 37 -9.73 11.68 18.41
CA SER A 37 -10.99 11.49 19.18
C SER A 37 -12.11 10.53 18.73
N LEU A 38 -12.03 9.91 17.55
CA LEU A 38 -12.89 8.80 17.13
C LEU A 38 -12.01 7.55 16.93
N PRO A 39 -11.60 6.86 18.01
CA PRO A 39 -10.92 5.58 17.89
C PRO A 39 -11.87 4.55 17.29
N GLY A 40 -11.47 3.92 16.18
CA GLY A 40 -12.04 2.63 15.75
C GLY A 40 -12.92 2.63 14.50
N ALA A 41 -13.12 3.75 13.79
CA ALA A 41 -13.80 3.69 12.50
C ALA A 41 -12.87 3.13 11.42
N THR A 42 -13.16 1.92 10.94
CA THR A 42 -12.51 1.34 9.77
C THR A 42 -13.41 1.45 8.54
N LEU A 43 -12.80 1.59 7.37
CA LEU A 43 -13.49 1.54 6.08
C LEU A 43 -12.92 0.41 5.23
N PRO A 44 -13.79 -0.40 4.58
CA PRO A 44 -13.33 -1.38 3.60
C PRO A 44 -12.44 -0.75 2.53
N THR A 45 -11.38 -1.44 2.14
CA THR A 45 -10.45 -1.07 1.07
C THR A 45 -9.96 -2.32 0.33
N ALA A 46 -9.29 -2.11 -0.79
CA ALA A 46 -8.56 -3.14 -1.52
C ALA A 46 -7.07 -2.81 -1.43
N LEU A 47 -6.26 -3.76 -0.98
CA LEU A 47 -4.84 -3.59 -0.75
C LEU A 47 -4.04 -4.27 -1.85
N VAL A 48 -2.91 -3.69 -2.19
CA VAL A 48 -1.85 -4.38 -2.95
C VAL A 48 -0.97 -5.11 -1.95
N ALA A 49 -0.90 -6.42 -2.03
CA ALA A 49 -0.11 -7.27 -1.15
C ALA A 49 1.07 -7.89 -1.89
N LEU A 50 2.24 -7.82 -1.26
CA LEU A 50 3.48 -8.43 -1.72
C LEU A 50 3.87 -9.56 -0.77
N ASP A 51 4.02 -10.76 -1.33
CA ASP A 51 4.68 -11.86 -0.64
C ASP A 51 6.19 -11.63 -0.69
N MET A 52 6.82 -11.63 0.49
CA MET A 52 8.25 -11.37 0.68
C MET A 52 8.78 -12.37 1.71
N SER A 53 10.01 -12.84 1.53
CA SER A 53 10.71 -13.66 2.54
C SER A 53 11.02 -12.87 3.81
N SER A 54 11.33 -11.58 3.67
CA SER A 54 11.77 -10.69 4.74
C SER A 54 10.98 -9.36 4.72
N PRO A 55 9.68 -9.36 5.08
CA PRO A 55 8.83 -8.16 5.01
C PRO A 55 9.34 -6.99 5.87
N ASP A 56 9.94 -7.27 7.03
CA ASP A 56 10.51 -6.23 7.90
C ASP A 56 11.69 -5.51 7.25
N ILE A 57 12.59 -6.25 6.59
CA ILE A 57 13.75 -5.67 5.88
C ILE A 57 13.25 -4.83 4.71
N PHE A 58 12.33 -5.37 3.91
CA PHE A 58 11.76 -4.66 2.77
C PHE A 58 11.09 -3.34 3.20
N THR A 59 10.28 -3.36 4.26
CA THR A 59 9.63 -2.13 4.77
C THR A 59 10.63 -1.15 5.41
N ALA A 60 11.71 -1.62 6.02
CA ALA A 60 12.79 -0.75 6.50
C ALA A 60 13.53 -0.07 5.34
N ASN A 61 13.80 -0.79 4.25
CA ASN A 61 14.41 -0.26 3.03
C ASN A 61 13.52 0.80 2.38
N LEU A 62 12.21 0.54 2.26
CA LEU A 62 11.24 1.52 1.75
C LEU A 62 11.17 2.79 2.60
N ARG A 63 11.22 2.65 3.93
CA ARG A 63 11.23 3.78 4.86
C ARG A 63 12.49 4.63 4.76
N SER A 64 13.60 4.02 4.36
CA SER A 64 14.90 4.68 4.25
C SER A 64 15.17 5.26 2.86
N ALA A 65 14.27 5.03 1.90
CA ALA A 65 14.38 5.57 0.55
C ALA A 65 14.03 7.07 0.50
N ASP A 66 14.36 7.71 -0.63
CA ASP A 66 13.97 9.08 -0.95
C ASP A 66 13.13 9.12 -2.24
N PRO A 67 11.84 9.51 -2.17
CA PRO A 67 11.09 9.82 -0.96
C PRO A 67 10.79 8.56 -0.11
N PRO A 68 10.58 8.70 1.22
CA PRO A 68 10.28 7.57 2.08
C PRO A 68 8.88 7.02 1.79
N LEU A 69 8.76 5.69 1.71
CA LEU A 69 7.49 5.00 1.52
C LEU A 69 7.15 4.16 2.74
N ILE A 70 6.02 4.46 3.37
CA ILE A 70 5.55 3.75 4.55
C ILE A 70 4.51 2.71 4.12
N ALA A 71 4.92 1.45 4.11
CA ALA A 71 4.03 0.31 3.97
C ALA A 71 3.66 -0.26 5.35
N ARG A 72 2.59 -1.05 5.41
CA ARG A 72 2.24 -1.83 6.61
C ARG A 72 2.49 -3.32 6.34
N ILE A 73 2.76 -4.07 7.40
CA ILE A 73 2.79 -5.53 7.35
C ILE A 73 1.44 -6.04 7.88
N GLN A 74 0.79 -6.91 7.12
CA GLN A 74 -0.46 -7.56 7.49
C GLN A 74 -0.39 -9.03 7.09
N ASP A 75 -0.65 -9.95 8.03
CA ASP A 75 -0.61 -11.40 7.82
C ASP A 75 0.69 -11.88 7.15
N GLY A 76 1.82 -11.31 7.56
CA GLY A 76 3.15 -11.63 7.01
C GLY A 76 3.46 -11.02 5.63
N ARG A 77 2.53 -10.25 5.04
CA ARG A 77 2.68 -9.61 3.74
C ARG A 77 2.92 -8.11 3.88
N VAL A 78 3.69 -7.54 2.96
CA VAL A 78 3.81 -6.08 2.85
C VAL A 78 2.63 -5.58 2.03
N VAL A 79 1.84 -4.67 2.58
CA VAL A 79 0.63 -4.19 1.91
C VAL A 79 0.60 -2.67 1.77
N PHE A 80 0.05 -2.22 0.65
CA PHE A 80 -0.16 -0.82 0.29
C PHE A 80 -1.64 -0.55 0.09
N ASP A 81 -2.11 0.57 0.64
CA ASP A 81 -3.50 0.99 0.53
C ASP A 81 -3.62 2.14 -0.50
N PRO A 82 -4.23 1.90 -1.68
CA PRO A 82 -4.42 2.95 -2.68
C PRO A 82 -5.25 4.13 -2.17
N ARG A 83 -6.00 3.98 -1.06
CA ARG A 83 -6.74 5.08 -0.44
C ARG A 83 -5.82 6.18 0.09
N THR A 84 -4.61 5.82 0.54
CA THR A 84 -3.67 6.75 1.19
C THR A 84 -2.66 7.37 0.24
N VAL A 85 -2.76 7.07 -1.04
CA VAL A 85 -1.79 7.48 -2.07
C VAL A 85 -2.47 8.42 -3.04
N LEU A 86 -1.90 9.61 -3.23
CA LEU A 86 -2.41 10.56 -4.20
C LEU A 86 -2.13 10.04 -5.63
N PRO A 87 -2.97 10.35 -6.63
CA PRO A 87 -2.73 9.92 -8.01
C PRO A 87 -1.34 10.29 -8.53
N SER A 88 -0.82 11.48 -8.19
CA SER A 88 0.52 11.92 -8.58
C SER A 88 1.68 11.19 -7.87
N GLN A 89 1.39 10.40 -6.83
CA GLN A 89 2.37 9.61 -6.09
C GLN A 89 2.39 8.13 -6.52
N ALA A 90 1.43 7.71 -7.35
CA ALA A 90 1.26 6.31 -7.74
C ALA A 90 2.51 5.77 -8.48
N ASP A 91 3.00 6.51 -9.47
CA ASP A 91 4.18 6.11 -10.25
C ASP A 91 5.43 6.03 -9.37
N THR A 92 5.63 7.02 -8.48
CA THR A 92 6.73 7.02 -7.53
C THR A 92 6.69 5.81 -6.58
N LEU A 93 5.49 5.45 -6.10
CA LEU A 93 5.30 4.26 -5.27
C LEU A 93 5.69 2.99 -6.04
N ILE A 94 5.16 2.81 -7.25
CA ILE A 94 5.42 1.63 -8.09
C ILE A 94 6.92 1.49 -8.38
N ASP A 95 7.56 2.58 -8.80
CA ASP A 95 8.98 2.57 -9.14
C ASP A 95 9.87 2.29 -7.93
N LEU A 96 9.53 2.84 -6.77
CA LEU A 96 10.28 2.57 -5.55
C LEU A 96 10.13 1.10 -5.11
N VAL A 97 8.92 0.55 -5.13
CA VAL A 97 8.68 -0.87 -4.84
C VAL A 97 9.47 -1.78 -5.78
N LYS A 98 9.44 -1.50 -7.09
CA LYS A 98 10.21 -2.26 -8.09
C LYS A 98 11.71 -2.21 -7.83
N ARG A 99 12.25 -1.04 -7.50
CA ARG A 99 13.70 -0.88 -7.20
C ARG A 99 14.10 -1.62 -5.94
N THR A 100 13.31 -1.50 -4.87
CA THR A 100 13.62 -2.17 -3.60
C THR A 100 13.55 -3.69 -3.73
N ARG A 101 12.61 -4.25 -4.51
CA ARG A 101 12.51 -5.70 -4.75
C ARG A 101 13.76 -6.26 -5.43
N GLN A 102 14.36 -5.50 -6.34
CA GLN A 102 15.59 -5.90 -7.04
C GLN A 102 16.83 -5.88 -6.13
N SER A 103 16.78 -5.15 -5.00
CA SER A 103 17.90 -5.09 -4.05
C SER A 103 17.81 -6.15 -2.92
N ASP A 104 16.64 -6.77 -2.74
CA ASP A 104 16.38 -7.84 -1.76
C ASP A 104 16.56 -9.26 -2.36
N SER A 105 16.88 -9.37 -3.66
CA SER A 105 17.20 -10.62 -4.37
C SER A 105 18.70 -10.85 -4.44
#